data_AF-A0AAU2B361-F1
#
_entry.id   AF-A0AAU2B361-F1
#
_cell.length_a   1.000
_cell.length_b   1.000
_cell.length_c   1.000
_cell.angle_alpha   90.00
_cell.angle_beta   90.00
_cell.angle_gamma   90.00
#
_symmetry.space_group_name_H-M   'P 1'
#
loop_
_entity.id
_entity.type
_entity.pdbx_description
1 polymer ?
#
loop_
_entity_poly.entity_id
_entity_poly.type
_entity_poly.pdbx_seq_one_letter_code
_entity_poly.pdbx_strand_id
1 'polypeptide(L)'
;MAVADRARPARPPRPSRRPGAPRRAGRPGAPEGDRLRLTFTCCHPALALPARVALTLKTLGGLNTGEIVRAFLVGETTVAQRLVRAKRKIAQAGIPYRVLGRLDPSPVVEVNRAVAVARATRPKAGLTLLAPLLDDPRLARYQPLHAARADLLRRAGRYGEAADACREAIRLTANEVERAELERRLGALPG
;
A
#
# COMPACT_ATOMS: atom_id res chain seq x y z
N MET A 1 49.10 10.97 -39.95
CA MET A 1 48.96 10.48 -38.57
C MET A 1 47.52 10.03 -38.36
N ALA A 2 47.29 8.73 -38.25
CA ALA A 2 45.97 8.12 -38.14
C ALA A 2 45.44 8.21 -36.69
N VAL A 3 44.15 8.56 -36.55
CA VAL A 3 43.45 8.62 -35.27
C VAL A 3 43.08 7.19 -34.88
N ALA A 4 43.69 6.68 -33.81
CA ALA A 4 43.47 5.32 -33.32
C ALA A 4 42.08 5.17 -32.70
N ASP A 5 41.29 4.28 -33.29
CA ASP A 5 39.99 3.81 -32.80
C ASP A 5 40.16 3.05 -31.47
N ARG A 6 39.58 3.58 -30.39
CA ARG A 6 39.62 2.94 -29.07
C ARG A 6 38.49 1.90 -28.98
N ALA A 7 38.86 0.64 -29.18
CA ALA A 7 37.98 -0.51 -28.93
C ALA A 7 37.37 -0.46 -27.51
N ARG A 8 36.05 -0.62 -27.42
CA ARG A 8 35.32 -0.72 -26.13
C ARG A 8 35.67 -2.03 -25.41
N PRO A 9 35.86 -2.04 -24.08
CA PRO A 9 36.12 -3.27 -23.34
C PRO A 9 34.88 -4.18 -23.34
N ALA A 10 35.11 -5.48 -23.58
CA ALA A 10 34.09 -6.52 -23.52
C ALA A 10 33.46 -6.61 -22.11
N ARG A 11 32.13 -6.75 -22.05
CA ARG A 11 31.42 -6.95 -20.78
C ARG A 11 31.84 -8.29 -20.14
N PRO A 12 32.04 -8.33 -18.81
CA PRO A 12 32.35 -9.59 -18.13
C PRO A 12 31.15 -10.56 -18.24
N PRO A 13 31.41 -11.88 -18.32
CA PRO A 13 30.36 -12.89 -18.36
C PRO A 13 29.53 -12.85 -17.07
N ARG A 14 28.21 -12.99 -17.22
CA ARG A 14 27.30 -13.06 -16.06
C ARG A 14 27.64 -14.31 -15.24
N PRO A 15 27.71 -14.22 -13.90
CA PRO A 15 27.98 -15.40 -13.08
C PRO A 15 26.89 -16.45 -13.27
N SER A 16 27.29 -17.66 -13.64
CA SER A 16 26.43 -18.81 -13.77
C SER A 16 25.74 -19.11 -12.43
N ARG A 17 24.42 -19.15 -12.44
CA ARG A 17 23.58 -19.45 -11.27
C ARG A 17 23.94 -20.84 -10.75
N ARG A 18 24.39 -20.95 -9.49
CA ARG A 18 24.63 -22.26 -8.84
C ARG A 18 23.34 -23.11 -8.87
N PRO A 19 23.36 -24.35 -9.37
CA PRO A 19 22.23 -25.26 -9.22
C PRO A 19 22.12 -25.67 -7.75
N GLY A 20 20.92 -25.57 -7.16
CA GLY A 20 20.65 -26.05 -5.80
C GLY A 20 20.44 -24.99 -4.72
N ALA A 21 20.43 -23.69 -5.04
CA ALA A 21 19.92 -22.71 -4.08
C ALA A 21 18.42 -22.97 -3.85
N PRO A 22 17.94 -23.11 -2.60
CA PRO A 22 16.53 -23.31 -2.35
C PRO A 22 15.76 -22.18 -3.02
N ARG A 23 14.80 -22.53 -3.90
CA ARG A 23 13.81 -21.56 -4.38
C ARG A 23 13.23 -20.93 -3.13
N ARG A 24 13.52 -19.64 -2.88
CA ARG A 24 12.79 -18.86 -1.87
C ARG A 24 11.33 -19.06 -2.23
N ALA A 25 10.64 -19.87 -1.44
CA ALA A 25 9.23 -20.15 -1.63
C ALA A 25 8.57 -18.77 -1.78
N GLY A 26 8.01 -18.52 -2.97
CA GLY A 26 7.26 -17.31 -3.22
C GLY A 26 6.17 -17.28 -2.17
N ARG A 27 6.28 -16.34 -1.22
CA ARG A 27 5.21 -16.12 -0.26
C ARG A 27 3.92 -15.93 -1.05
N PRO A 28 2.80 -16.53 -0.60
CA PRO A 28 1.50 -16.30 -1.23
C PRO A 28 1.32 -14.79 -1.34
N GLY A 29 1.04 -14.34 -2.55
CA GLY A 29 1.06 -12.93 -2.90
C GLY A 29 0.17 -12.15 -1.94
N ALA A 30 0.80 -11.32 -1.10
CA ALA A 30 0.13 -10.10 -0.72
C ALA A 30 -0.30 -9.45 -2.04
N PRO A 31 -1.59 -9.12 -2.25
CA PRO A 31 -2.03 -8.50 -3.49
C PRO A 31 -1.05 -7.38 -3.80
N GLU A 32 -0.51 -7.30 -5.01
CA GLU A 32 0.69 -6.51 -5.37
C GLU A 32 0.65 -5.06 -4.83
N GLY A 33 -0.56 -4.52 -4.66
CA GLY A 33 -0.85 -3.28 -3.94
C GLY A 33 -0.35 -3.18 -2.49
N ASP A 34 -0.33 -4.24 -1.69
CA ASP A 34 0.18 -4.24 -0.31
C ASP A 34 1.70 -4.16 -0.23
N ARG A 35 2.39 -4.77 -1.20
CA ARG A 35 3.85 -4.66 -1.32
C ARG A 35 4.26 -3.26 -1.78
N LEU A 36 3.50 -2.68 -2.70
CA LEU A 36 3.70 -1.31 -3.17
C LEU A 36 3.40 -0.29 -2.06
N ARG A 37 2.30 -0.48 -1.32
CA ARG A 37 1.94 0.30 -0.11
C ARG A 37 3.07 0.33 0.91
N LEU A 38 3.65 -0.83 1.19
CA LEU A 38 4.79 -0.96 2.10
C LEU A 38 6.01 -0.20 1.56
N THR A 39 6.29 -0.28 0.26
CA THR A 39 7.39 0.45 -0.38
C THR A 39 7.24 1.97 -0.19
N PHE A 40 6.09 2.54 -0.55
CA PHE A 40 5.88 3.99 -0.43
C PHE A 40 5.88 4.48 1.03
N THR A 41 5.34 3.69 1.94
CA THR A 41 5.36 4.01 3.37
C THR A 41 6.78 4.03 3.92
N CYS A 42 7.60 3.04 3.55
CA CYS A 42 9.00 2.97 3.99
C CYS A 42 9.87 4.06 3.36
N CYS A 43 9.49 4.56 2.18
CA CYS A 43 10.25 5.59 1.47
C CYS A 43 9.80 7.04 1.76
N HIS A 44 8.86 7.28 2.68
CA HIS A 44 8.26 8.62 2.87
C HIS A 44 9.25 9.67 3.43
N PRO A 45 9.29 10.90 2.89
CA PRO A 45 10.26 11.93 3.31
C PRO A 45 10.07 12.45 4.74
N ALA A 46 8.89 12.29 5.35
CA ALA A 46 8.68 12.61 6.76
C ALA A 46 9.41 11.66 7.74
N LEU A 47 10.00 10.58 7.24
CA LEU A 47 10.86 9.67 7.98
C LEU A 47 12.32 10.03 7.74
N ALA A 48 13.11 10.10 8.82
CA ALA A 48 14.55 10.26 8.71
C ALA A 48 15.16 9.13 7.86
N LEU A 49 16.18 9.43 7.04
CA LEU A 49 16.79 8.47 6.13
C LEU A 49 17.17 7.13 6.81
N PRO A 50 17.79 7.11 7.99
CA PRO A 50 18.10 5.85 8.66
C PRO A 50 16.85 5.02 9.01
N ALA A 51 15.73 5.68 9.33
CA ALA A 51 14.47 5.02 9.63
C ALA A 51 13.80 4.45 8.37
N ARG A 52 13.89 5.16 7.23
CA ARG A 52 13.41 4.69 5.91
C ARG A 52 14.12 3.39 5.50
N VAL A 53 15.45 3.39 5.59
CA VAL A 53 16.27 2.22 5.21
C VAL A 53 16.01 1.04 6.16
N ALA A 54 15.96 1.28 7.48
CA ALA A 54 15.70 0.22 8.46
C ALA A 54 14.30 -0.41 8.28
N LEU A 55 13.28 0.41 8.02
CA LEU A 55 11.92 -0.08 7.80
C LEU A 55 11.83 -0.87 6.50
N THR A 56 12.46 -0.39 5.42
CA THR A 56 12.54 -1.07 4.12
C THR A 56 13.20 -2.46 4.25
N LEU A 57 14.34 -2.55 4.92
CA LEU A 57 15.05 -3.82 5.13
C LEU A 57 14.23 -4.81 5.95
N LYS A 58 13.49 -4.33 6.95
CA LYS A 58 12.62 -5.16 7.80
C LYS A 58 11.38 -5.68 7.05
N THR A 59 10.68 -4.81 6.33
CA THR A 59 9.35 -5.11 5.76
C THR A 59 9.43 -5.67 4.34
N LEU A 60 10.32 -5.13 3.51
CA LEU A 60 10.49 -5.55 2.11
C LEU A 60 11.68 -6.49 1.94
N GLY A 61 12.79 -6.20 2.63
CA GLY A 61 13.99 -7.04 2.61
C GLY A 61 13.85 -8.33 3.42
N GLY A 62 12.92 -8.36 4.39
CA GLY A 62 12.68 -9.51 5.26
C GLY A 62 13.76 -9.74 6.32
N LEU A 63 14.64 -8.76 6.56
CA LEU A 63 15.72 -8.88 7.54
C LEU A 63 15.18 -8.88 8.98
N ASN A 64 15.78 -9.68 9.84
CA ASN A 64 15.54 -9.61 11.28
C ASN A 64 16.31 -8.45 11.94
N THR A 65 16.01 -8.17 13.20
CA THR A 65 16.58 -7.02 13.91
C THR A 65 18.11 -7.13 14.06
N GLY A 66 18.63 -8.33 14.32
CA GLY A 66 20.07 -8.58 14.41
C GLY A 66 20.81 -8.41 13.08
N GLU A 67 20.17 -8.77 11.96
CA GLU A 67 20.70 -8.49 10.62
C GLU A 67 20.75 -6.99 10.31
N ILE A 68 19.75 -6.23 10.76
CA ILE A 68 19.73 -4.77 10.62
C ILE A 68 20.79 -4.12 11.52
N VAL A 69 21.00 -4.61 12.73
CA VAL A 69 22.10 -4.19 13.62
C VAL A 69 23.44 -4.30 12.90
N ARG A 70 23.70 -5.47 12.29
CA ARG A 70 24.94 -5.69 11.50
C ARG A 70 25.04 -4.77 10.28
N ALA A 71 23.94 -4.53 9.57
CA ALA A 71 23.93 -3.67 8.38
C ALA A 71 24.17 -2.18 8.71
N PHE A 72 23.79 -1.73 9.91
CA PHE A 72 23.94 -0.33 10.32
C PHE A 72 25.12 -0.09 11.26
N LEU A 73 25.75 -1.15 11.78
CA LEU A 73 26.81 -1.08 12.80
C LEU A 73 26.40 -0.23 14.02
N VAL A 74 25.16 -0.36 14.47
CA VAL A 74 24.61 0.34 15.65
C VAL A 74 24.00 -0.65 16.64
N GLY A 75 23.87 -0.25 17.91
CA GLY A 75 23.28 -1.10 18.95
C GLY A 75 21.81 -1.49 18.69
N GLU A 76 21.41 -2.65 19.22
CA GLU A 76 20.06 -3.21 19.04
C GLU A 76 18.95 -2.28 19.54
N THR A 77 19.19 -1.63 20.68
CA THR A 77 18.30 -0.60 21.24
C THR A 77 18.10 0.57 20.28
N THR A 78 19.14 0.95 19.53
CA THR A 78 19.07 2.04 18.53
C THR A 78 18.18 1.64 17.35
N VAL A 79 18.33 0.42 16.83
CA VAL A 79 17.48 -0.10 15.74
C VAL A 79 16.02 -0.23 16.21
N ALA A 80 15.79 -0.78 17.40
CA ALA A 80 14.45 -0.95 17.95
C ALA A 80 13.72 0.38 18.13
N GLN A 81 14.36 1.36 18.79
CA GLN A 81 13.79 2.70 18.97
C GLN A 81 13.52 3.38 17.62
N ARG A 82 14.42 3.22 16.66
CA ARG A 82 14.25 3.79 15.31
C ARG A 82 13.01 3.23 14.62
N LEU A 83 12.79 1.91 14.67
CA LEU A 83 11.60 1.28 14.10
C LEU A 83 10.31 1.70 14.81
N VAL A 84 10.33 1.79 16.14
CA VAL A 84 9.18 2.27 16.94
C VAL A 84 8.83 3.71 16.59
N ARG A 85 9.81 4.61 16.56
CA ARG A 85 9.61 6.03 16.17
C ARG A 85 9.10 6.16 14.75
N ALA A 86 9.61 5.34 13.81
CA ALA A 86 9.14 5.33 12.43
C ALA A 86 7.66 4.95 12.34
N LYS A 87 7.26 3.85 12.98
CA LYS A 87 5.85 3.41 13.04
C LYS A 87 4.95 4.48 13.65
N ARG A 88 5.38 5.10 14.76
CA ARG A 88 4.64 6.20 15.41
C ARG A 88 4.51 7.42 14.50
N LYS A 89 5.56 7.80 13.79
CA LYS A 89 5.55 8.93 12.84
C LYS A 89 4.63 8.66 11.65
N ILE A 90 4.60 7.42 11.14
CA ILE A 90 3.67 6.99 10.10
C ILE A 90 2.22 7.15 10.57
N ALA A 91 1.91 6.65 11.76
CA ALA A 91 0.57 6.76 12.34
C ALA A 91 0.16 8.23 12.56
N GLN A 92 1.05 9.05 13.13
CA GLN A 92 0.78 10.45 13.45
C GLN A 92 0.64 11.34 12.21
N ALA A 93 1.46 11.14 11.20
CA ALA A 93 1.42 11.94 9.98
C ALA A 93 0.33 11.47 9.00
N GLY A 94 -0.41 10.40 9.33
CA GLY A 94 -1.50 9.86 8.52
C GLY A 94 -1.09 9.55 7.09
N ILE A 95 0.21 9.28 6.85
CA ILE A 95 0.88 9.34 5.55
C ILE A 95 0.11 8.55 4.47
N PRO A 96 -0.56 9.23 3.51
CA PRO A 96 -1.28 8.54 2.44
C PRO A 96 -0.85 8.96 1.03
N TYR A 97 -0.68 7.97 0.13
CA TYR A 97 -0.83 7.90 -1.35
C TYR A 97 -0.58 9.06 -2.32
N ARG A 98 -0.23 10.28 -1.90
CA ARG A 98 -0.22 11.47 -2.79
C ARG A 98 0.81 11.38 -3.93
N VAL A 99 1.78 10.47 -3.85
CA VAL A 99 2.86 10.25 -4.83
C VAL A 99 2.54 9.10 -5.81
N LEU A 100 1.61 8.20 -5.44
CA LEU A 100 1.39 6.95 -6.17
C LEU A 100 0.66 7.12 -7.50
N GLY A 101 -0.38 7.96 -7.58
CA GLY A 101 -1.18 8.12 -8.80
C GLY A 101 -0.41 8.68 -10.01
N ARG A 102 0.77 9.28 -9.80
CA ARG A 102 1.66 9.75 -10.89
C ARG A 102 2.66 8.69 -11.34
N LEU A 103 3.00 7.73 -10.48
CA LEU A 103 4.01 6.71 -10.73
C LEU A 103 3.40 5.39 -11.18
N ASP A 104 2.17 5.12 -10.79
CA ASP A 104 1.39 3.94 -11.15
C ASP A 104 -0.10 4.33 -11.27
N PRO A 105 -0.55 4.75 -12.46
CA PRO A 105 -1.95 5.07 -12.72
C PRO A 105 -2.76 3.77 -12.77
N SER A 106 -3.27 3.37 -11.61
CA SER A 106 -4.11 2.19 -11.42
C SER A 106 -5.45 2.57 -10.77
N PRO A 107 -6.58 1.95 -11.18
CA PRO A 107 -7.88 2.21 -10.55
C PRO A 107 -7.87 1.98 -9.04
N VAL A 108 -7.14 0.97 -8.56
CA VAL A 108 -7.00 0.69 -7.12
C VAL A 108 -6.26 1.82 -6.40
N VAL A 109 -5.26 2.44 -7.05
CA VAL A 109 -4.54 3.60 -6.51
C VAL A 109 -5.49 4.80 -6.41
N GLU A 110 -6.35 5.01 -7.41
CA GLU A 110 -7.33 6.09 -7.37
C GLU A 110 -8.44 5.86 -6.32
N VAL A 111 -8.88 4.62 -6.08
CA VAL A 111 -9.77 4.29 -4.95
C VAL A 111 -9.13 4.68 -3.62
N ASN A 112 -7.86 4.28 -3.41
CA ASN A 112 -7.13 4.62 -2.18
C ASN A 112 -6.93 6.13 -2.02
N ARG A 113 -6.65 6.84 -3.12
CA ARG A 113 -6.55 8.30 -3.15
C ARG A 113 -7.87 8.96 -2.76
N ALA A 114 -8.99 8.48 -3.27
CA ALA A 114 -10.31 9.02 -2.95
C ALA A 114 -10.63 8.91 -1.45
N VAL A 115 -10.34 7.76 -0.84
CA VAL A 115 -10.47 7.56 0.62
C VAL A 115 -9.57 8.51 1.41
N ALA A 116 -8.31 8.65 0.99
CA ALA A 116 -7.36 9.55 1.64
C ALA A 116 -7.80 11.01 1.58
N VAL A 117 -8.27 11.48 0.42
CA VAL A 117 -8.80 12.84 0.23
C VAL A 117 -10.02 13.07 1.12
N ALA A 118 -10.96 12.12 1.17
CA ALA A 118 -12.14 12.24 2.04
C ALA A 118 -11.81 12.24 3.54
N ARG A 119 -10.71 11.61 3.96
CA ARG A 119 -10.23 11.67 5.36
C ARG A 119 -9.53 12.98 5.68
N ALA A 120 -8.77 13.52 4.74
CA ALA A 120 -8.05 14.78 4.92
C ALA A 120 -8.94 16.02 4.79
N THR A 121 -10.08 15.90 4.10
CA THR A 121 -10.98 17.03 3.81
C THR A 121 -12.41 16.71 4.24
N ARG A 122 -13.27 16.33 3.30
CA ARG A 122 -14.69 16.04 3.52
C ARG A 122 -15.13 14.81 2.72
N PRO A 123 -16.13 14.05 3.20
CA PRO A 123 -16.59 12.82 2.52
C PRO A 123 -16.96 13.04 1.05
N LYS A 124 -17.65 14.14 0.75
CA LYS A 124 -18.07 14.50 -0.62
C LYS A 124 -16.91 14.62 -1.61
N ALA A 125 -15.74 15.07 -1.18
CA ALA A 125 -14.56 15.17 -2.05
C ALA A 125 -14.03 13.79 -2.49
N GLY A 126 -14.03 12.81 -1.58
CA GLY A 126 -13.68 11.43 -1.95
C GLY A 126 -14.76 10.78 -2.80
N LEU A 127 -16.05 11.04 -2.54
CA LEU A 127 -17.13 10.53 -3.39
C LEU A 127 -17.03 11.03 -4.83
N THR A 128 -16.67 12.30 -5.04
CA THR A 128 -16.39 12.83 -6.39
C THR A 128 -15.27 12.06 -7.10
N LEU A 129 -14.21 11.69 -6.37
CA LEU A 129 -13.10 10.92 -6.93
C LEU A 129 -13.44 9.43 -7.14
N LEU A 130 -14.34 8.86 -6.34
CA LEU A 130 -14.82 7.48 -6.52
C LEU A 130 -15.80 7.34 -7.68
N ALA A 131 -16.58 8.37 -8.01
CA ALA A 131 -17.63 8.31 -9.02
C ALA A 131 -17.19 7.67 -10.35
N PRO A 132 -16.11 8.13 -11.03
CA PRO A 132 -15.68 7.52 -12.30
C PRO A 132 -15.15 6.08 -12.15
N LEU A 133 -14.80 5.65 -10.94
CA LEU A 133 -14.26 4.32 -10.68
C LEU A 133 -15.35 3.26 -10.50
N LEU A 134 -16.59 3.67 -10.27
CA LEU A 134 -17.74 2.76 -10.14
C LEU A 134 -18.09 2.08 -11.46
N ASP A 135 -17.80 2.75 -12.58
CA ASP A 135 -18.05 2.25 -13.93
C ASP A 135 -16.80 1.55 -14.53
N ASP A 136 -15.67 1.50 -13.80
CA ASP A 136 -14.46 0.82 -14.29
C ASP A 136 -14.64 -0.71 -14.21
N PRO A 137 -14.63 -1.43 -15.35
CA PRO A 137 -14.85 -2.88 -15.36
C PRO A 137 -13.80 -3.66 -14.56
N ARG A 138 -12.59 -3.10 -14.37
CA ARG A 138 -11.53 -3.72 -13.54
C ARG A 138 -11.88 -3.70 -12.06
N LEU A 139 -12.78 -2.82 -11.64
CA LEU A 139 -13.22 -2.67 -10.26
C LEU A 139 -14.63 -3.22 -10.00
N ALA A 140 -15.33 -3.71 -11.01
CA ALA A 140 -16.71 -4.20 -10.89
C ALA A 140 -16.92 -5.31 -9.83
N ARG A 141 -15.87 -6.09 -9.53
CA ARG A 141 -15.87 -7.11 -8.46
C ARG A 141 -14.96 -6.76 -7.29
N TYR A 142 -14.43 -5.54 -7.26
CA TYR A 142 -13.49 -5.09 -6.25
C TYR A 142 -14.25 -4.59 -5.02
N GLN A 143 -14.55 -5.52 -4.12
CA GLN A 143 -15.30 -5.24 -2.89
C GLN A 143 -14.85 -3.97 -2.13
N PRO A 144 -13.54 -3.68 -1.95
CA PRO A 144 -13.10 -2.51 -1.20
C PRO A 144 -13.57 -1.16 -1.76
N LEU A 145 -13.84 -1.07 -3.07
CA LEU A 145 -14.45 0.12 -3.68
C LEU A 145 -15.86 0.38 -3.10
N HIS A 146 -16.70 -0.65 -3.06
CA HIS A 146 -18.07 -0.56 -2.57
C HIS A 146 -18.11 -0.30 -1.06
N ALA A 147 -17.22 -0.96 -0.30
CA ALA A 147 -17.04 -0.71 1.13
C ALA A 147 -16.60 0.74 1.43
N ALA A 148 -15.64 1.26 0.65
CA ALA A 148 -15.20 2.65 0.77
C ALA A 148 -16.33 3.63 0.45
N ARG A 149 -17.07 3.40 -0.65
CA ARG A 149 -18.23 4.21 -1.01
C ARG A 149 -19.28 4.22 0.09
N ALA A 150 -19.60 3.08 0.68
CA ALA A 150 -20.56 2.97 1.78
C ALA A 150 -20.17 3.81 3.00
N ASP A 151 -18.92 3.73 3.46
CA ASP A 151 -18.44 4.56 4.58
C ASP A 151 -18.52 6.06 4.27
N LEU A 152 -18.10 6.45 3.06
CA LEU A 152 -18.13 7.86 2.68
C LEU A 152 -19.56 8.41 2.54
N LEU A 153 -20.51 7.62 2.01
CA LEU A 153 -21.92 7.99 1.92
C LEU A 153 -22.55 8.12 3.30
N ARG A 154 -22.29 7.18 4.21
CA ARG A 154 -22.74 7.25 5.60
C ARG A 154 -22.23 8.51 6.29
N ARG A 155 -20.94 8.82 6.15
CA ARG A 155 -20.33 10.04 6.71
C ARG A 155 -20.88 11.33 6.07
N ALA A 156 -21.45 11.23 4.87
CA ALA A 156 -22.12 12.33 4.19
C ALA A 156 -23.63 12.43 4.51
N GLY A 157 -24.16 11.57 5.39
CA GLY A 157 -25.59 11.52 5.73
C GLY A 157 -26.49 10.88 4.65
N ARG A 158 -25.90 10.26 3.62
CA ARG A 158 -26.63 9.65 2.50
C ARG A 158 -26.90 8.18 2.79
N TYR A 159 -27.77 7.91 3.77
CA TYR A 159 -27.90 6.57 4.37
C TYR A 159 -28.50 5.52 3.43
N GLY A 160 -29.50 5.87 2.61
CA GLY A 160 -30.07 4.94 1.62
C GLY A 160 -29.02 4.42 0.64
N GLU A 161 -28.26 5.32 0.04
CA GLU A 161 -27.17 4.94 -0.88
C GLU A 161 -26.01 4.22 -0.15
N ALA A 162 -25.76 4.57 1.12
CA ALA A 162 -24.77 3.86 1.93
C ALA A 162 -25.20 2.40 2.16
N ALA A 163 -26.49 2.16 2.37
CA ALA A 163 -27.04 0.83 2.53
C ALA A 163 -26.90 0.01 1.24
N ASP A 164 -27.20 0.60 0.08
CA ASP A 164 -27.02 -0.05 -1.22
C ASP A 164 -25.55 -0.44 -1.46
N ALA A 165 -24.63 0.48 -1.18
CA ALA A 165 -23.20 0.22 -1.32
C ALA A 165 -22.69 -0.85 -0.33
N CYS A 166 -23.22 -0.88 0.90
CA CYS A 166 -22.93 -1.95 1.87
C CYS A 166 -23.42 -3.32 1.38
N ARG A 167 -24.66 -3.41 0.87
CA ARG A 167 -25.20 -4.67 0.33
C ARG A 167 -24.36 -5.20 -0.83
N GLU A 168 -23.92 -4.31 -1.71
CA GLU A 168 -23.02 -4.70 -2.81
C GLU A 168 -21.65 -5.17 -2.30
N ALA A 169 -21.09 -4.49 -1.31
CA ALA A 169 -19.84 -4.91 -0.67
C ALA A 169 -19.97 -6.30 0.01
N ILE A 170 -21.12 -6.59 0.62
CA ILE A 170 -21.44 -7.89 1.23
C ILE A 170 -21.54 -8.99 0.15
N ARG A 171 -22.15 -8.69 -1.00
CA ARG A 171 -22.27 -9.62 -2.13
C ARG A 171 -20.91 -10.04 -2.69
N LEU A 172 -19.93 -9.14 -2.67
CA LEU A 172 -18.62 -9.33 -3.29
C LEU A 172 -17.56 -9.95 -2.37
N THR A 173 -17.77 -10.01 -1.04
CA THR A 173 -16.80 -10.63 -0.12
C THR A 173 -17.10 -12.11 0.12
N ALA A 174 -16.06 -12.94 0.05
CA ALA A 174 -16.09 -14.32 0.52
C ALA A 174 -15.58 -14.45 1.97
N ASN A 175 -15.12 -13.36 2.58
CA ASN A 175 -14.57 -13.35 3.94
C ASN A 175 -15.68 -13.10 4.96
N GLU A 176 -15.94 -14.08 5.81
CA GLU A 176 -17.01 -14.04 6.83
C GLU A 176 -16.81 -12.91 7.85
N VAL A 177 -15.55 -12.58 8.19
CA VAL A 177 -15.26 -11.48 9.14
C VAL A 177 -15.59 -10.13 8.51
N GLU A 178 -15.25 -9.94 7.23
CA GLU A 178 -15.59 -8.72 6.49
C GLU A 178 -17.11 -8.60 6.30
N ARG A 179 -17.76 -9.72 5.96
CA ARG A 179 -19.22 -9.81 5.82
C ARG A 179 -19.92 -9.37 7.10
N ALA A 180 -19.55 -9.96 8.25
CA ALA A 180 -20.15 -9.62 9.54
C ALA A 180 -19.97 -8.14 9.90
N GLU A 181 -18.78 -7.57 9.64
CA GLU A 181 -18.53 -6.14 9.88
C GLU A 181 -19.39 -5.24 8.98
N LEU A 182 -19.59 -5.62 7.70
CA LEU A 182 -20.44 -4.86 6.77
C LEU A 182 -21.92 -4.97 7.13
N GLU A 183 -22.38 -6.14 7.55
CA GLU A 183 -23.75 -6.37 8.04
C GLU A 183 -24.01 -5.56 9.31
N ARG A 184 -23.06 -5.54 10.25
CA ARG A 184 -23.13 -4.70 11.45
C ARG A 184 -23.22 -3.21 11.09
N ARG A 185 -22.44 -2.75 10.11
CA ARG A 185 -22.51 -1.36 9.62
C ARG A 185 -23.84 -1.05 8.97
N LEU A 186 -24.38 -1.98 8.17
CA LEU A 186 -25.67 -1.85 7.51
C LEU A 186 -26.81 -1.71 8.54
N GLY A 187 -26.82 -2.56 9.57
CA GLY A 187 -27.81 -2.50 10.64
C GLY A 187 -27.68 -1.28 11.57
N ALA A 188 -26.53 -0.60 11.55
CA ALA A 188 -26.29 0.63 12.31
C ALA A 188 -26.62 1.92 11.53
N LEU A 189 -27.08 1.82 10.27
CA LEU A 189 -27.51 2.99 9.51
C LEU A 189 -28.88 3.47 10.02
N PRO A 190 -29.09 4.79 10.13
CA PRO A 190 -30.42 5.35 10.36
C PRO A 190 -31.37 4.96 9.22
N GLY A 191 -32.61 4.64 9.57
CA GLY A 191 -33.70 4.39 8.63
C GLY A 191 -34.16 5.64 7.89
#